data_AF-A0A4R7FPE5-F1
#
_entry.id   AF-A0A4R7FPE5-F1
#
_cell.length_a   1.000
_cell.length_b   1.000
_cell.length_c   1.000
_cell.angle_alpha   90.00
_cell.angle_beta   90.00
_cell.angle_gamma   90.00
#
_symmetry.space_group_name_H-M   'P 1'
#
loop_
_entity.id
_entity.type
_entity.pdbx_description
1 polymer ?
#
loop_
_entity_poly.entity_id
_entity_poly.type
_entity_poly.pdbx_seq_one_letter_code
_entity_poly.pdbx_strand_id
1 'polypeptide(L)'
;MRTIASCRCTRRHRSSHYFARCAWPSTSVSGRGPIAILITCPDARIVLVERLRWAHTLLAELNVFGCGPACEGAHELVAIDHDTATKEQQQ
;
A
#
# COMPACT_ATOMS: atom_id res chain seq x y z
N MET A 1 -7.74 -9.15 -1.13
CA MET A 1 -7.08 -7.99 -0.49
C MET A 1 -6.25 -8.53 0.66
N ARG A 2 -4.94 -8.29 0.66
CA ARG A 2 -4.06 -8.72 1.75
C ARG A 2 -3.87 -7.60 2.77
N THR A 3 -3.47 -7.97 3.98
CA THR A 3 -3.04 -7.01 5.01
C THR A 3 -1.54 -7.15 5.21
N ILE A 4 -0.84 -6.03 5.36
CA ILE A 4 0.56 -6.02 5.77
C ILE A 4 0.68 -5.40 7.15
N ALA A 5 1.38 -6.12 8.01
CA ALA A 5 1.68 -5.75 9.38
C ALA A 5 3.19 -5.67 9.62
N SER A 6 3.98 -6.23 8.70
CA SER A 6 5.44 -6.29 8.77
C SER A 6 6.07 -5.25 7.85
N CYS A 7 7.15 -4.64 8.32
CA CYS A 7 8.00 -3.75 7.54
C CYS A 7 9.47 -4.08 7.83
N ARG A 8 10.40 -3.41 7.15
CA ARG A 8 11.84 -3.69 7.32
C ARG A 8 12.38 -3.29 8.70
N CYS A 9 11.60 -2.57 9.50
CA CYS A 9 11.99 -2.16 10.83
C CYS A 9 11.09 -2.79 11.89
N THR A 10 11.63 -2.96 13.09
CA THR A 10 10.90 -3.45 14.27
C THR A 10 10.21 -2.32 15.05
N ARG A 11 10.16 -1.10 14.49
CA ARG A 11 9.62 0.08 15.17
C ARG A 11 8.14 0.26 14.87
N ARG A 12 7.40 0.76 15.88
CA ARG A 12 6.03 1.24 15.68
C ARG A 12 6.04 2.52 14.84
N HIS A 13 5.24 2.54 13.79
CA HIS A 13 5.06 3.73 12.97
C HIS A 13 3.85 4.50 13.46
N ARG A 14 3.94 5.83 13.50
CA ARG A 14 2.83 6.71 13.91
C ARG A 14 1.73 6.88 12.86
N SER A 15 2.00 6.47 11.61
CA SER A 15 1.04 6.56 10.53
C SER A 15 1.35 5.56 9.43
N SER A 16 0.31 5.18 8.70
CA SER A 16 0.39 4.33 7.52
C SER A 16 1.34 4.89 6.45
N HIS A 17 1.51 6.22 6.37
CA HIS A 17 2.45 6.84 5.43
C HIS A 17 3.91 6.51 5.78
N TYR A 18 4.29 6.64 7.05
CA TYR A 18 5.65 6.28 7.48
C TYR A 18 5.88 4.77 7.39
N PHE A 19 4.86 3.97 7.71
CA PHE A 19 4.90 2.52 7.53
C PHE A 19 5.13 2.16 6.06
N ALA A 20 4.35 2.72 5.12
CA ALA A 20 4.49 2.44 3.70
C ALA A 20 5.89 2.80 3.18
N ARG A 21 6.44 3.95 3.57
CA ARG A 21 7.82 4.32 3.22
C ARG A 21 8.88 3.36 3.78
N CYS A 22 8.60 2.70 4.90
CA CYS A 22 9.48 1.70 5.49
C CYS A 22 9.35 0.33 4.82
N ALA A 23 8.13 -0.10 4.53
CA ALA A 23 7.84 -1.35 3.85
C ALA A 23 8.35 -1.34 2.39
N TRP A 24 8.25 -0.19 1.71
CA TRP A 24 8.65 -0.02 0.32
C TRP A 24 9.55 1.21 0.11
N PRO A 25 10.85 1.11 0.46
CA PRO A 25 11.76 2.26 0.46
C PRO A 25 12.13 2.76 -0.95
N SER A 26 12.05 1.90 -1.96
CA SER A 26 12.42 2.22 -3.35
C SER A 26 11.24 2.74 -4.18
N THR A 27 10.04 2.82 -3.61
CA THR A 27 8.83 3.26 -4.32
C THR A 27 8.37 4.62 -3.82
N SER A 28 7.85 5.45 -4.72
CA SER A 28 7.21 6.70 -4.32
C SER A 28 5.90 6.43 -3.57
N VAL A 29 5.69 7.11 -2.44
CA VAL A 29 4.46 6.99 -1.63
C VAL A 29 3.72 8.32 -1.65
N SER A 30 2.45 8.29 -2.02
CA SER A 30 1.58 9.47 -2.07
C SER A 30 0.27 9.21 -1.33
N GLY A 31 -0.44 10.29 -0.97
CA GLY A 31 -1.71 10.19 -0.25
C GLY A 31 -1.58 9.84 1.24
N ARG A 32 -2.72 9.52 1.85
CA ARG A 32 -2.86 9.13 3.25
C ARG A 32 -4.00 8.12 3.41
N GLY A 33 -3.92 7.34 4.48
CA GLY A 33 -4.95 6.37 4.84
C GLY A 33 -4.39 4.97 5.10
N PRO A 34 -5.22 4.07 5.64
CA PRO A 34 -4.81 2.71 5.97
C PRO A 34 -4.83 1.77 4.76
N ILE A 35 -5.34 2.19 3.60
CA ILE A 35 -5.39 1.35 2.41
C ILE A 35 -4.31 1.81 1.43
N ALA A 36 -3.52 0.89 0.91
CA ALA A 36 -2.51 1.11 -0.11
C ALA A 36 -2.91 0.46 -1.43
N ILE A 37 -2.74 1.20 -2.51
CA ILE A 37 -2.76 0.67 -3.88
C ILE A 37 -1.31 0.54 -4.33
N LEU A 38 -0.88 -0.67 -4.59
CA LEU A 38 0.44 -0.97 -5.14
C LEU A 38 0.34 -0.94 -6.66
N ILE A 39 1.07 -0.01 -7.26
CA ILE A 39 1.19 0.13 -8.70
C ILE A 39 2.57 -0.40 -9.09
N THR A 40 2.59 -1.48 -9.87
CA THR A 40 3.81 -2.23 -10.28
C THR A 40 4.19 -2.03 -11.73
N CYS A 41 3.32 -1.39 -12.53
CA CYS A 41 3.62 -0.93 -13.88
C CYS A 41 4.81 0.07 -13.85
N PRO A 42 5.51 0.33 -14.98
CA PRO A 42 6.94 0.67 -15.07
C PRO A 42 7.51 1.64 -14.02
N ASP A 43 6.72 2.64 -13.61
CA ASP A 43 7.03 3.51 -12.49
C ASP A 43 6.32 3.04 -11.20
N ALA A 44 6.98 2.11 -10.49
CA ALA A 44 6.43 1.52 -9.28
C ALA A 44 6.15 2.58 -8.19
N ARG A 45 4.90 2.66 -7.76
CA ARG A 45 4.44 3.67 -6.80
C ARG A 45 3.30 3.17 -5.92
N ILE A 46 3.09 3.85 -4.81
CA ILE A 46 2.11 3.50 -3.81
C ILE A 46 1.21 4.69 -3.56
N VAL A 47 -0.09 4.46 -3.65
CA VAL A 47 -1.12 5.47 -3.37
C VAL A 47 -1.88 5.04 -2.13
N LEU A 48 -1.86 5.89 -1.10
CA LEU A 48 -2.59 5.67 0.13
C LEU A 48 -3.95 6.34 0.07
N VAL A 49 -4.98 5.60 0.47
CA VAL A 49 -6.38 6.00 0.41
C VAL A 49 -7.04 5.74 1.77
N GLU A 50 -7.86 6.69 2.21
CA GLU A 50 -8.55 6.60 3.50
C GLU A 50 -9.69 5.58 3.51
N ARG A 51 -10.39 5.44 2.38
CA ARG A 51 -11.62 4.64 2.26
C ARG A 51 -11.45 3.51 1.27
N LEU A 52 -11.81 2.30 1.71
CA LEU A 52 -11.75 1.09 0.88
C LEU A 52 -12.59 1.22 -0.40
N ARG A 53 -13.78 1.82 -0.33
CA ARG A 53 -14.63 2.04 -1.50
C ARG A 53 -13.91 2.86 -2.58
N TRP A 54 -13.21 3.92 -2.19
CA TRP A 54 -12.45 4.75 -3.12
C TRP A 54 -11.24 4.03 -3.68
N ALA A 55 -10.59 3.20 -2.86
CA ALA A 55 -9.47 2.38 -3.30
C ALA A 55 -9.89 1.37 -4.38
N HIS A 56 -11.07 0.75 -4.26
CA HIS A 56 -11.63 -0.12 -5.30
C HIS A 56 -11.94 0.64 -6.59
N THR A 57 -12.56 1.82 -6.50
CA THR A 57 -12.83 2.65 -7.68
C THR A 57 -11.54 3.04 -8.39
N LEU A 58 -10.54 3.52 -7.64
CA LEU A 58 -9.26 3.93 -8.21
C LEU A 58 -8.47 2.74 -8.78
N LEU A 59 -8.51 1.56 -8.13
CA LEU A 59 -7.92 0.35 -8.68
C LEU A 59 -8.57 -0.03 -10.03
N ALA A 60 -9.90 0.03 -10.11
CA ALA A 60 -10.62 -0.27 -11.35
C ALA A 60 -10.26 0.72 -12.45
N GLU A 61 -10.18 2.02 -12.14
CA GLU A 61 -9.71 3.05 -13.08
C GLU A 61 -8.27 2.76 -13.56
N LEU A 62 -7.35 2.46 -12.66
CA LEU A 62 -5.96 2.13 -13.00
C LEU A 62 -5.85 0.86 -13.88
N ASN A 63 -6.72 -0.12 -13.65
CA ASN A 63 -6.76 -1.34 -14.46
C ASN A 63 -7.36 -1.12 -15.85
N VAL A 64 -8.31 -0.18 -15.99
CA VAL A 64 -8.98 0.12 -17.26
C VAL A 64 -8.17 1.09 -18.12
N PHE A 65 -7.72 2.20 -17.53
CA PHE A 65 -6.98 3.24 -18.25
C PHE A 65 -5.48 2.95 -18.33
N GLY A 66 -4.99 2.04 -17.47
CA GLY A 66 -3.59 1.66 -17.41
C GLY A 66 -2.70 2.74 -16.81
N CYS A 67 -1.46 2.35 -16.50
CA CYS A 67 -0.37 3.28 -16.19
C CYS A 67 0.52 3.58 -17.41
N GLY A 68 0.07 3.21 -18.62
CA GLY A 68 0.83 3.27 -19.86
C GLY A 68 0.80 1.94 -20.65
N PRO A 69 1.44 1.90 -21.83
CA PRO A 69 1.37 0.76 -22.77
C PRO A 69 2.03 -0.52 -22.25
N ALA A 70 2.94 -0.41 -21.27
CA ALA A 70 3.62 -1.56 -20.64
C ALA A 70 2.95 -2.01 -19.35
N CYS A 71 1.73 -1.56 -19.08
CA CYS A 71 1.04 -1.93 -17.84
C CYS A 71 0.35 -3.29 -17.96
N GLU A 72 0.76 -4.23 -17.12
CA GLU A 72 0.22 -5.59 -17.09
C GLU A 72 -1.08 -5.70 -16.27
N GLY A 73 -1.58 -4.58 -15.72
CA GLY A 73 -2.77 -4.56 -14.86
C GLY A 73 -2.57 -5.24 -13.50
N ALA A 74 -1.33 -5.55 -13.12
CA ALA A 74 -0.95 -6.23 -11.88
C ALA A 74 -0.95 -5.28 -10.66
N HIS A 75 -1.97 -4.42 -10.55
CA HIS A 75 -2.16 -3.52 -9.41
C HIS A 75 -2.84 -4.27 -8.26
N GLU A 76 -2.47 -3.93 -7.02
CA GLU A 76 -2.96 -4.64 -5.84
C GLU A 76 -3.47 -3.69 -4.75
N LEU A 77 -4.54 -4.10 -4.06
CA LEU A 77 -4.99 -3.48 -2.83
C LEU A 77 -4.47 -4.19 -1.59
N VAL A 78 -3.87 -3.40 -0.70
CA VAL A 78 -3.27 -3.85 0.55
C VAL A 78 -3.78 -2.99 1.71
N ALA A 79 -4.21 -3.61 2.81
CA ALA A 79 -4.46 -2.90 4.06
C ALA A 79 -3.15 -2.78 4.85
N ILE A 80 -2.89 -1.60 5.41
CA ILE A 80 -1.75 -1.33 6.29
C ILE A 80 -2.22 -1.40 7.73
N ASP A 81 -1.69 -2.38 8.46
CA ASP A 81 -1.69 -2.39 9.91
C ASP A 81 -0.32 -1.90 10.39
N HIS A 82 -0.29 -0.67 10.91
CA HIS A 82 0.93 -0.05 11.43
C HIS A 82 0.98 -0.07 12.97
N ASP A 83 -0.02 -0.67 13.61
CA ASP A 83 -0.14 -0.76 15.06
C ASP A 83 0.50 -2.05 15.62
N THR A 84 0.72 -3.04 14.76
CA THR A 84 1.25 -4.38 15.07
C THR A 84 2.71 -4.46 15.54
N ALA A 85 3.34 -3.38 15.99
CA ALA A 85 4.64 -3.45 16.67
C ALA A 85 4.58 -4.16 18.04
N THR A 86 3.48 -4.82 18.39
CA THR A 86 3.30 -5.49 19.69
C THR A 86 2.29 -6.64 19.64
N LYS A 87 2.39 -7.60 18.71
CA LYS A 87 1.64 -8.88 18.81
C LYS A 87 2.41 -10.10 18.27
N GLU A 88 3.64 -10.29 18.71
CA GLU A 88 4.29 -11.62 18.73
C GLU A 88 4.76 -11.97 20.15
N GLN A 89 3.80 -12.03 21.09
CA GLN A 89 3.90 -12.83 22.30
C GLN A 89 2.47 -13.18 22.75
N GLN A 90 1.93 -14.28 22.22
CA GLN A 90 0.95 -15.17 22.89
C GLN A 90 0.42 -16.16 21.84
N GLN A 91 1.11 -17.29 21.69
CA GLN A 91 0.60 -18.62 22.04
C GLN A 91 1.70 -19.66 21.81
#